data_AF-A0A0D3VG46-F1
#
_entry.id   AF-A0A0D3VG46-F1
#
_cell.length_a   1.000
_cell.length_b   1.000
_cell.length_c   1.000
_cell.angle_alpha   90.00
_cell.angle_beta   90.00
_cell.angle_gamma   90.00
#
_symmetry.space_group_name_H-M   'P 1'
#
loop_
_entity.id
_entity.type
_entity.pdbx_description
1 polymer ?
#
loop_
_entity_poly.entity_id
_entity_poly.type
_entity_poly.pdbx_seq_one_letter_code
_entity_poly.pdbx_strand_id
1 'polypeptide(L)' 'MKGKYAIIEELSDLYPVTLLCELLDVWRSAYYRYLKRKLLDPDREIKQRIKAIYLQRERKLKLLKNIRMLWAR' A
#
# COMPACT_ATOMS: atom_id res chain seq x y z
N MET A 1 1.52 10.14 -16.08
CA MET A 1 2.90 10.64 -15.97
C MET A 1 3.50 10.12 -14.67
N LYS A 2 4.69 9.52 -14.66
CA LYS A 2 5.40 9.13 -13.42
C LYS A 2 5.95 10.40 -12.74
N GLY A 3 5.80 10.53 -11.42
CA GLY A 3 6.33 11.67 -10.67
C GLY A 3 7.86 11.58 -10.48
N LYS A 4 8.53 12.72 -10.21
CA LYS A 4 10.00 12.80 -10.08
C LYS A 4 10.59 11.70 -9.18
N TYR A 5 9.99 11.44 -8.02
CA TYR A 5 10.49 10.42 -7.08
C TYR A 5 10.40 8.99 -7.61
N ALA A 6 9.40 8.67 -8.42
CA ALA A 6 9.24 7.35 -9.02
C ALA A 6 10.32 7.10 -10.10
N ILE A 7 10.71 8.14 -10.83
CA ILE A 7 11.82 8.09 -11.80
C ILE A 7 13.15 7.85 -11.08
N ILE A 8 13.40 8.57 -9.97
CA ILE A 8 14.62 8.37 -9.16
C ILE A 8 14.68 6.94 -8.65
N GLU A 9 13.57 6.38 -8.15
CA GLU A 9 13.51 5.01 -7.65
C GLU A 9 13.81 3.97 -8.75
N GLU A 10 13.18 4.09 -9.91
CA GLU A 10 13.37 3.16 -11.04
C GLU A 10 14.80 3.17 -11.60
N LEU A 11 15.50 4.30 -11.49
CA LEU A 11 16.86 4.47 -11.99
C LEU A 11 17.94 4.37 -10.92
N SER A 12 17.57 4.24 -9.63
CA SER A 12 18.51 4.25 -8.51
C SER A 12 19.46 3.05 -8.48
N ASP A 13 19.08 1.95 -9.14
CA ASP A 13 19.94 0.76 -9.29
C ASP A 13 21.02 0.96 -10.36
N LEU A 14 20.81 1.91 -11.29
CA LEU A 14 21.70 2.15 -12.43
C LEU A 14 22.56 3.41 -12.24
N TYR A 15 22.04 4.41 -11.53
CA TYR A 15 22.68 5.71 -11.37
C TYR A 15 22.70 6.18 -9.91
N PRO A 16 23.72 6.94 -9.48
CA PRO A 16 23.75 7.51 -8.15
C PRO A 16 22.53 8.39 -7.87
N VAL A 17 21.88 8.17 -6.72
CA VAL A 17 20.73 8.97 -6.28
C VAL A 17 21.04 10.46 -6.23
N THR A 18 22.27 10.84 -5.91
CA THR A 18 22.75 12.24 -5.94
C THR A 18 22.58 12.87 -7.32
N LEU A 19 23.05 12.18 -8.36
CA LEU A 19 22.96 12.63 -9.75
C LEU A 19 21.51 12.76 -10.20
N LEU A 20 20.68 11.75 -9.88
CA LEU A 20 19.26 11.76 -10.25
C LEU A 20 18.49 12.89 -9.55
N CYS A 21 18.82 13.18 -8.30
CA CYS A 21 18.24 14.29 -7.54
C CYS A 21 18.61 15.65 -8.16
N GLU A 22 19.87 15.83 -8.56
CA GLU A 22 20.36 17.05 -9.22
C GLU A 22 19.68 17.25 -10.58
N LEU A 23 19.61 16.20 -11.41
CA LEU A 23 19.00 16.26 -12.75
C LEU A 23 17.50 16.61 -12.70
N LEU A 24 16.79 16.11 -11.69
CA LEU A 24 15.35 16.29 -11.54
C LEU A 24 14.97 17.49 -10.68
N ASP A 25 15.95 18.28 -10.22
CA ASP A 25 15.77 19.41 -9.31
C ASP A 25 14.95 18.98 -8.07
N VAL A 26 15.48 17.98 -7.38
CA VAL A 26 14.92 17.38 -6.16
C VAL A 26 15.97 17.41 -5.07
N TRP A 27 15.57 17.83 -3.88
CA TRP A 27 16.43 17.77 -2.71
C TRP A 27 16.60 16.32 -2.26
N ARG A 28 17.84 15.85 -2.06
CA ARG A 28 18.12 14.48 -1.57
C ARG A 28 17.32 14.13 -0.31
N SER A 29 17.21 15.08 0.62
CA SER A 29 16.44 14.92 1.86
C SER A 29 14.94 14.73 1.61
N ALA A 30 14.38 15.35 0.57
CA ALA A 30 12.99 15.16 0.17
C ALA A 30 12.76 13.77 -0.42
N TYR A 31 13.69 13.27 -1.24
CA TYR A 31 13.64 11.90 -1.77
C TYR A 31 13.71 10.85 -0.65
N TYR A 32 14.66 10.96 0.27
CA TYR A 32 14.74 10.03 1.41
C TYR A 32 13.53 10.12 2.35
N ARG A 33 12.92 11.31 2.50
CA ARG A 33 11.65 11.46 3.23
C ARG A 33 10.50 10.76 2.51
N TYR A 34 10.45 10.86 1.18
CA TYR A 34 9.51 10.10 0.36
C TYR A 34 9.68 8.60 0.55
N LEU A 35 10.92 8.08 0.47
CA LEU A 35 11.22 6.66 0.73
C LEU A 35 10.75 6.23 2.11
N LYS A 36 11.06 7.01 3.15
CA LYS A 36 10.64 6.71 4.53
C LYS A 36 9.10 6.64 4.66
N ARG A 37 8.37 7.55 4.01
CA ARG A 37 6.90 7.53 3.97
C ARG A 37 6.32 6.38 3.16
N LYS A 38 7.04 5.88 2.16
CA LYS A 38 6.63 4.73 1.36
C LYS A 38 6.86 3.42 2.13
N LEU A 39 7.95 3.35 2.90
CA LEU A 39 8.33 2.17 3.69
C LEU A 39 7.46 1.99 4.93
N LEU A 40 7.10 3.09 5.57
CA LEU A 40 6.04 3.12 6.56
C LEU A 40 4.72 2.96 5.79
N ASP A 41 3.98 1.87 5.99
CA ASP A 41 2.58 1.79 5.55
C ASP A 41 1.75 2.45 6.67
N PRO A 42 1.55 3.79 6.68
CA PRO A 42 0.88 4.47 7.80
C PRO A 42 -0.54 3.93 8.01
N ASP A 43 -1.17 3.49 6.91
CA ASP A 43 -2.53 2.97 6.91
C ASP A 43 -2.59 1.47 7.17
N ARG A 44 -1.46 0.80 7.47
CA ARG A 44 -1.40 -0.65 7.66
C ARG A 44 -2.44 -1.11 8.68
N GLU A 45 -2.52 -0.43 9.81
CA GLU A 45 -3.44 -0.76 10.89
C GLU A 45 -4.90 -0.57 10.47
N ILE A 46 -5.21 0.55 9.80
CA ILE A 46 -6.56 0.84 9.29
C ILE A 46 -6.97 -0.20 8.24
N LYS A 47 -6.08 -0.52 7.28
CA LYS A 47 -6.30 -1.57 6.26
C LYS A 47 -6.55 -2.92 6.90
N GLN A 48 -5.80 -3.27 7.96
CA GLN A 48 -6.01 -4.52 8.69
C GLN A 48 -7.37 -4.55 9.40
N ARG A 49 -7.78 -3.46 10.04
CA ARG A 49 -9.11 -3.36 10.68
C ARG A 49 -10.24 -3.48 9.66
N ILE A 50 -10.13 -2.79 8.51
CA ILE A 50 -11.09 -2.89 7.41
C ILE A 50 -11.18 -4.35 6.93
N LYS A 51 -10.04 -5.00 6.68
CA LYS A 51 -9.98 -6.41 6.27
C LYS A 51 -10.65 -7.35 7.28
N ALA A 52 -10.43 -7.12 8.57
CA ALA A 52 -11.06 -7.91 9.64
C ALA A 52 -12.59 -7.80 9.61
N ILE A 53 -13.14 -6.60 9.40
CA ILE A 53 -14.59 -6.36 9.29
C ILE A 53 -15.18 -7.11 8.09
N TYR A 54 -14.52 -7.06 6.92
CA TYR A 54 -14.97 -7.78 5.73
C TYR A 54 -15.01 -9.30 5.97
N LEU A 55 -13.95 -9.86 6.55
CA LEU A 55 -13.87 -11.29 6.85
C LEU A 55 -14.93 -11.73 7.89
N GLN A 56 -15.18 -10.91 8.90
CA GLN A 56 -16.23 -11.17 9.90
C GLN A 56 -17.61 -11.22 9.24
N ARG A 57 -17.91 -10.28 8.34
CA ARG A 57 -19.19 -10.24 7.61
C ARG A 57 -19.34 -11.41 6.65
N GLU A 58 -18.27 -11.79 5.95
CA GLU A 58 -18.29 -12.96 5.06
C GLU A 58 -18.59 -14.26 5.82
N ARG A 59 -17.96 -14.46 6.98
CA ARG A 59 -18.26 -15.60 7.87
C ARG A 59 -19.71 -15.62 8.32
N LYS A 60 -20.25 -14.47 8.73
CA LYS A 60 -21.66 -14.33 9.15
C LYS A 60 -22.62 -14.69 8.00
N LEU A 61 -22.34 -14.22 6.78
CA LEU A 61 -23.14 -14.54 5.60
C LEU A 61 -23.10 -16.02 5.25
N LYS A 62 -21.93 -16.67 5.34
CA LYS A 62 -21.80 -18.12 5.14
C LYS A 62 -22.63 -18.91 6.16
N LEU A 63 -22.57 -18.54 7.43
CA LEU A 63 -23.37 -19.15 8.51
C LEU A 63 -24.88 -19.03 8.25
N LEU A 64 -25.36 -17.83 7.89
CA LEU A 64 -26.77 -17.60 7.60
C LEU A 64 -27.26 -18.39 6.38
N LYS A 65 -26.44 -18.49 5.32
CA LYS A 65 -26.76 -19.35 4.17
C LYS A 65 -26.83 -20.83 4.56
N ASN A 66 -25.93 -21.28 5.43
CA ASN A 66 -25.89 -22.68 5.87
C ASN A 66 -27.12 -23.04 6.72
N ILE A 67 -27.49 -22.16 7.66
CA ILE A 67 -28.72 -22.30 8.44
C ILE A 67 -29.92 -22.31 7.49
N ARG A 68 -30.02 -21.34 6.56
CA ARG A 68 -31.15 -21.29 5.63
C ARG A 68 -31.26 -22.55 4.74
N MET A 69 -30.15 -23.17 4.36
CA MET A 69 -30.16 -24.46 3.65
C MET A 69 -30.61 -25.63 4.52
N LEU A 70 -30.29 -25.62 5.81
CA LEU A 70 -30.72 -26.65 6.77
C LEU A 70 -32.23 -26.61 7.04
N TRP A 71 -32.84 -25.43 7.08
CA TRP A 71 -34.30 -25.26 7.27
C TRP A 71 -35.12 -25.40 5.97
N ALA A 72 -34.48 -25.58 4.82
CA ALA A 72 -35.13 -25.78 3.52
C ALA A 72 -35.20 -27.27 3.12
N ARG A 73 -34.88 -28.17 4.04
CA ARG A 73 -34.77 -29.62 3.88
C ARG A 73 -35.77 -30.30 4.79
#